data_AF-A0A7I9YAL4-F1
#
_entry.id   AF-A0A7I9YAL4-F1
#
_cell.length_a   1.000
_cell.length_b   1.000
_cell.length_c   1.000
_cell.angle_alpha   90.00
_cell.angle_beta   90.00
_cell.angle_gamma   90.00
#
_symmetry.space_group_name_H-M   'P 1'
#
loop_
_entity.id
_entity.type
_entity.pdbx_description
1 polymer ?
#
loop_
_entity_poly.entity_id
_entity_poly.type
_entity_poly.pdbx_seq_one_letter_code
_entity_poly.pdbx_strand_id
1 'polypeptide(L)'
;MICTYIDQNKDRFGVEPICRVLSAHGVKIAPSTYYDAHARGRSARAAADEDLKPQIRQVFERNYGSTGPAKCGWPSTATVWQWPAAPWNG
;
A
#
# COMPACT_ATOMS: atom_id res chain seq x y z
N MET A 1 -9.64 1.96 2.22
CA MET A 1 -10.23 2.08 3.57
C MET A 1 -11.38 3.08 3.57
N ILE A 2 -11.18 4.40 3.33
CA ILE A 2 -12.32 5.34 3.33
C ILE A 2 -13.08 5.37 2.00
N CYS A 3 -12.40 5.48 0.84
CA CYS A 3 -13.10 5.44 -0.46
C CYS A 3 -13.89 4.14 -0.66
N THR A 4 -13.33 3.00 -0.22
CA THR A 4 -14.01 1.70 -0.23
C THR A 4 -15.27 1.68 0.63
N TYR A 5 -15.27 2.36 1.78
CA TYR A 5 -16.46 2.49 2.62
C TYR A 5 -17.54 3.35 1.94
N ILE A 6 -17.13 4.45 1.29
CA ILE A 6 -18.03 5.31 0.50
C ILE A 6 -18.59 4.50 -0.68
N ASP A 7 -17.77 3.73 -1.39
CA ASP A 7 -18.20 2.90 -2.53
C ASP A 7 -19.26 1.86 -2.15
N GLN A 8 -19.13 1.25 -0.98
CA GLN A 8 -20.10 0.24 -0.49
C GLN A 8 -21.43 0.85 -0.05
N ASN A 9 -21.47 2.15 0.26
CA ASN A 9 -22.63 2.80 0.87
C ASN A 9 -23.25 3.89 -0.03
N LYS A 10 -22.58 4.28 -1.12
CA LYS A 10 -23.05 5.34 -2.03
C LYS A 10 -24.41 5.04 -2.67
N ASP A 11 -24.72 3.77 -2.94
CA ASP A 11 -25.98 3.37 -3.57
C ASP A 11 -27.17 3.54 -2.61
N ARG A 12 -26.92 3.50 -1.30
CA ARG A 12 -27.95 3.59 -0.26
C ARG A 12 -28.14 5.01 0.26
N PHE A 13 -27.05 5.76 0.42
CA PHE A 13 -27.06 7.06 1.10
C PHE A 13 -26.58 8.21 0.22
N GLY A 14 -25.94 7.94 -0.92
CA GLY A 14 -25.24 8.96 -1.71
C GLY A 14 -23.90 9.37 -1.08
N VAL A 15 -23.01 9.94 -1.89
CA VAL A 15 -21.66 10.32 -1.47
C VAL A 15 -21.66 11.52 -0.52
N GLU A 16 -22.45 12.55 -0.81
CA GLU A 16 -22.47 13.78 0.00
C GLU A 16 -22.91 13.56 1.46
N PRO A 17 -24.00 12.81 1.74
CA PRO A 17 -24.39 12.54 3.13
C PRO A 17 -23.33 11.76 3.91
N ILE A 18 -22.66 10.81 3.26
CA ILE A 18 -21.57 10.03 3.88
C ILE A 18 -20.38 10.94 4.20
N CYS A 19 -19.95 11.77 3.25
CA CYS A 19 -18.84 12.72 3.46
C CYS A 19 -19.14 13.72 4.58
N ARG A 20 -20.40 14.18 4.71
CA ARG A 20 -20.84 15.06 5.80
C ARG A 20 -20.71 14.38 7.17
N VAL A 21 -21.17 13.14 7.30
CA VAL A 21 -21.09 12.38 8.56
C VAL A 21 -19.64 12.08 8.91
N LEU A 22 -18.83 11.63 7.95
CA LEU A 22 -17.39 11.39 8.16
C LEU A 22 -16.67 12.65 8.63
N SER A 23 -16.99 13.81 8.04
CA SER A 23 -16.42 15.09 8.46
C SER A 23 -16.83 15.49 9.88
N ALA A 24 -18.07 15.21 10.28
CA ALA A 24 -18.54 15.43 11.66
C ALA A 24 -17.82 14.54 12.68
N HIS A 25 -17.40 13.33 12.28
CA HIS A 25 -16.61 12.41 13.11
C HIS A 25 -15.09 12.62 13.00
N GLY A 26 -14.64 13.74 12.43
CA GLY A 26 -13.23 14.12 12.36
C GLY A 26 -12.47 13.60 11.14
N VAL A 27 -13.13 12.91 10.21
CA VAL A 27 -12.55 12.46 8.94
C VAL A 27 -12.82 13.51 7.86
N LYS A 28 -11.85 14.40 7.63
CA LYS A 28 -11.97 15.49 6.63
C LYS A 28 -11.88 14.94 5.20
N ILE A 29 -13.02 14.59 4.62
CA ILE A 29 -13.15 14.20 3.20
C ILE A 29 -14.25 15.00 2.54
N ALA A 30 -13.89 15.68 1.45
CA ALA A 30 -14.83 16.40 0.59
C ALA A 30 -15.34 15.48 -0.54
N PRO A 31 -16.57 15.68 -1.04
CA PRO A 31 -17.11 14.94 -2.19
C PRO A 31 -16.21 15.04 -3.44
N SER A 32 -15.67 16.22 -3.72
CA SER A 32 -14.74 16.44 -4.84
C SER A 32 -13.48 15.57 -4.70
N THR A 33 -12.90 15.50 -3.50
CA THR A 33 -11.75 14.64 -3.21
C THR A 33 -12.07 13.17 -3.41
N TYR A 34 -13.30 12.73 -3.09
CA TYR A 34 -13.74 11.36 -3.37
C TYR A 34 -13.82 11.09 -4.87
N TYR A 35 -14.48 11.94 -5.65
CA TYR A 35 -14.58 11.75 -7.10
C TYR A 35 -13.21 11.83 -7.78
N ASP A 36 -12.34 12.73 -7.35
CA ASP A 36 -10.95 12.81 -7.81
C ASP A 36 -10.18 11.53 -7.50
N ALA A 37 -10.30 11.02 -6.27
CA ALA A 37 -9.65 9.78 -5.86
C ALA A 37 -10.23 8.56 -6.60
N HIS A 38 -11.53 8.56 -6.87
CA HIS A 38 -12.20 7.49 -7.60
C HIS A 38 -11.79 7.50 -9.08
N ALA A 39 -11.72 8.67 -9.71
CA ALA A 39 -11.31 8.85 -11.10
C ALA A 39 -9.82 8.53 -11.33
N ARG A 40 -8.95 8.86 -10.37
CA ARG A 40 -7.52 8.50 -10.44
C ARG A 40 -7.28 6.98 -10.39
N GLY A 41 -8.22 6.22 -9.84
CA GLY A 41 -8.05 4.79 -9.57
C GLY A 41 -6.91 4.52 -8.56
N ARG A 42 -6.63 3.24 -8.28
CA ARG A 42 -5.39 2.88 -7.58
C ARG A 42 -4.21 3.31 -8.44
N SER A 43 -3.31 4.13 -7.89
CA SER A 43 -2.09 4.50 -8.62
C SER A 43 -1.34 3.24 -9.05
N ALA A 44 -0.72 3.28 -10.23
CA ALA A 44 0.04 2.15 -10.78
C ALA A 44 1.09 1.61 -9.78
N ARG A 45 1.69 2.51 -8.99
CA ARG A 45 2.63 2.18 -7.92
C ARG A 45 1.96 1.42 -6.77
N ALA A 46 0.80 1.87 -6.32
CA ALA A 46 0.07 1.19 -5.24
C ALA A 46 -0.43 -0.20 -5.65
N ALA A 47 -0.76 -0.40 -6.93
CA ALA A 47 -1.08 -1.72 -7.46
C ALA A 47 0.16 -2.64 -7.47
N ALA A 48 1.27 -2.16 -8.04
CA ALA A 48 2.52 -2.91 -8.08
C ALA A 48 3.07 -3.25 -6.68
N ASP A 49 2.90 -2.34 -5.71
CA ASP A 49 3.33 -2.57 -4.33
C ASP A 49 2.52 -3.67 -3.64
N GLU A 50 1.22 -3.82 -3.92
CA GLU A 50 0.43 -4.94 -3.36
C GLU A 50 0.90 -6.29 -3.89
N ASP A 51 1.33 -6.36 -5.16
CA ASP A 51 1.87 -7.60 -5.75
C ASP A 51 3.31 -7.89 -5.27
N LEU A 52 4.09 -6.84 -4.98
CA LEU A 52 5.49 -6.96 -4.58
C LEU A 52 5.66 -7.22 -3.07
N LYS A 53 4.79 -6.67 -2.23
CA LYS A 53 4.80 -6.87 -0.76
C LYS A 53 4.85 -8.34 -0.31
N PRO A 54 4.03 -9.27 -0.83
CA PRO A 54 4.07 -10.67 -0.40
C PRO A 54 5.38 -11.34 -0.80
N GLN A 55 5.96 -10.97 -1.95
CA GLN A 55 7.24 -11.49 -2.42
C GLN A 55 8.40 -11.00 -1.53
N ILE A 56 8.41 -9.72 -1.18
CA ILE A 56 9.38 -9.14 -0.23
C ILE A 56 9.25 -9.82 1.13
N ARG A 57 8.02 -10.04 1.62
CA ARG A 57 7.77 -10.74 2.88
C ARG A 57 8.30 -12.17 2.84
N GLN A 58 8.07 -12.91 1.76
CA GLN A 58 8.58 -14.28 1.60
C GLN A 58 10.12 -14.33 1.63
N VAL A 59 10.78 -13.41 0.93
CA VAL A 59 12.25 -13.30 0.95
C VAL A 59 12.74 -12.90 2.35
N PHE A 60 12.05 -11.99 3.01
CA PHE A 60 12.37 -11.56 4.37
C PHE A 60 12.23 -12.70 5.38
N GLU A 61 11.12 -13.43 5.37
CA GLU A 61 10.90 -14.59 6.24
C GLU A 61 11.92 -15.69 5.96
N ARG A 62 12.25 -15.95 4.69
CA ARG A 62 13.29 -16.93 4.31
C ARG A 62 14.68 -16.53 4.79
N ASN A 63 15.00 -15.24 4.80
CA ASN A 63 16.33 -14.74 5.15
C ASN A 63 16.48 -14.38 6.64
N TYR A 64 15.38 -14.05 7.32
CA TYR A 64 15.37 -13.48 8.68
C TYR A 64 14.32 -14.10 9.62
N GLY A 65 13.66 -15.21 9.22
CA GLY A 65 12.58 -15.87 9.96
C GLY A 65 12.95 -16.38 11.36
N SER A 66 14.23 -16.35 11.72
CA SER A 66 14.69 -16.47 13.10
C SER A 66 15.66 -15.33 13.39
N THR A 67 15.24 -14.31 14.14
CA THR A 67 15.99 -13.69 15.27
C THR A 67 15.17 -12.51 15.80
N GLY A 68 15.05 -12.44 17.14
CA GLY A 68 14.48 -11.30 17.86
C GLY A 68 15.27 -9.99 17.68
N PRO A 69 15.05 -8.98 18.54
CA PRO A 69 15.56 -7.64 18.30
C PRO A 69 17.07 -7.56 18.56
N ALA A 70 17.89 -7.68 17.52
CA ALA A 70 19.13 -6.90 17.37
C ALA A 70 19.84 -7.18 16.05
N LYS A 71 20.31 -6.07 15.46
CA LYS A 71 21.32 -5.91 14.40
C LYS A 71 20.87 -6.21 12.97
N CYS A 72 20.82 -5.11 12.21
CA CYS A 72 21.18 -5.05 10.80
C CYS A 72 22.65 -5.53 10.63
N GLY A 73 22.89 -6.82 10.83
CA GLY A 73 24.18 -7.45 10.58
C GLY A 73 24.24 -7.84 9.12
N TRP A 74 24.84 -6.99 8.28
CA TRP A 74 25.32 -7.42 6.98
C TRP A 74 26.25 -8.63 7.17
N PRO A 75 25.98 -9.82 6.61
CA PRO A 75 26.92 -10.93 6.65
C PRO A 75 28.06 -10.66 5.67
N SER A 76 29.33 -10.80 6.10
CA SER A 76 30.51 -10.59 5.24
C SER A 76 30.78 -11.72 4.23
N THR A 77 30.00 -12.81 4.24
CA THR A 77 30.16 -13.90 3.27
C THR A 77 29.11 -13.79 2.17
N ALA A 78 29.40 -12.89 1.24
CA ALA A 78 28.67 -12.70 0.00
C ALA A 78 28.74 -13.97 -0.88
N THR A 79 27.64 -14.71 -1.00
CA THR A 79 27.43 -15.61 -2.15
C THR A 79 25.97 -15.64 -2.64
N VAL A 80 25.02 -15.09 -1.88
CA VAL A 80 23.60 -15.09 -2.29
C VAL A 80 23.03 -13.66 -2.31
N TRP A 81 23.76 -12.75 -2.94
CA TRP A 81 23.17 -11.54 -3.53
C TRP A 81 23.53 -11.48 -5.01
N GLN A 82 23.27 -12.56 -5.75
CA GLN A 82 23.22 -12.47 -7.20
C GLN A 82 21.88 -11.82 -7.57
N TRP A 83 21.78 -10.50 -7.36
CA TRP A 83 20.84 -9.71 -8.14
C TRP A 83 21.20 -9.94 -9.62
N PRO A 84 20.31 -10.50 -10.46
CA PRO A 84 20.55 -10.47 -11.88
C PRO A 84 20.62 -9.00 -12.27
N ALA A 85 21.70 -8.61 -12.95
CA ALA A 85 21.93 -7.24 -13.40
C ALA A 85 20.64 -6.67 -14.00
N ALA A 86 20.01 -5.77 -13.27
CA ALA A 86 18.86 -5.04 -13.76
C ALA A 86 19.37 -4.13 -14.89
N PRO A 87 18.75 -4.13 -16.09
CA PRO A 87 19.21 -3.33 -17.23
C PRO A 87 18.90 -1.83 -17.09
N TRP A 88 18.62 -1.36 -15.87
CA TRP A 88 18.37 0.05 -15.58
C TRP A 88 19.70 0.77 -15.28
N ASN A 89 20.58 0.77 -16.27
CA ASN A 89 21.71 1.70 -16.35
C ASN A 89 21.75 2.22 -17.79
N GLY A 90 21.28 3.46 -17.97
CA GLY A 90 21.77 4.36 -19.01
C GLY A 90 22.77 5.32 -18.36
#